data_AF-A0A4Q2FA68-F1
#
_entry.id   AF-A0A4Q2FA68-F1
#
_cell.length_a   1.000
_cell.length_b   1.000
_cell.length_c   1.000
_cell.angle_alpha   90.00
_cell.angle_beta   90.00
_cell.angle_gamma   90.00
#
_symmetry.space_group_name_H-M   'P 1'
#
loop_
_entity.id
_entity.type
_entity.pdbx_description
1 polymer ?
#
loop_
_entity_poly.entity_id
_entity_poly.type
_entity_poly.pdbx_seq_one_letter_code
_entity_poly.pdbx_strand_id
1 'polypeptide(L)'
;LRILRNPIVLGHVMLSLLVFTGMFTAYTYLADMLERLAGFNGQIVGWTMMAFGGVGLIGNTLGGRMVDRSPLGATALFSSMMAAGLAFVAPVMQSHGLLAVALGIWGIAQAALFIVCHVRLMKAAPE
;
A
#
# COMPACT_ATOMS: atom_id res chain seq x y z
N LEU A 1 19.22 -14.16 18.81
CA LEU A 1 18.66 -13.38 19.95
C LEU A 1 19.30 -11.99 20.16
N ARG A 2 20.62 -11.78 19.96
CA ARG A 2 21.28 -10.47 20.16
C ARG A 2 20.84 -9.36 19.19
N ILE A 3 20.40 -9.74 17.97
CA ILE A 3 19.89 -8.82 16.93
C ILE A 3 18.51 -8.22 17.30
N LEU A 4 17.66 -8.96 18.03
CA LEU A 4 16.33 -8.52 18.46
C LEU A 4 16.36 -7.48 19.60
N ARG A 5 17.50 -7.31 20.27
CA ARG A 5 17.69 -6.33 21.36
C ARG A 5 18.23 -4.98 20.89
N ASN A 6 18.50 -4.84 19.59
CA ASN A 6 18.98 -3.59 19.03
C ASN A 6 17.79 -2.63 18.85
N PRO A 7 17.77 -1.45 19.51
CA PRO A 7 16.63 -0.52 19.46
C PRO A 7 16.33 -0.04 18.03
N ILE A 8 17.34 0.01 17.16
CA ILE A 8 17.18 0.37 15.75
C ILE A 8 16.39 -0.72 15.00
N VAL A 9 16.69 -2.00 15.27
CA VAL A 9 15.97 -3.15 14.67
C VAL A 9 14.55 -3.20 15.20
N LEU A 10 14.36 -3.00 16.51
CA LEU A 10 13.02 -2.97 17.11
C LEU A 10 12.16 -1.83 16.55
N GLY A 11 12.75 -0.65 16.34
CA GLY A 11 12.07 0.49 15.71
C GLY A 11 11.60 0.18 14.29
N HIS A 12 12.45 -0.45 13.46
CA HIS A 12 12.07 -0.87 12.11
C HIS A 12 10.95 -1.92 12.12
N VAL A 13 11.00 -2.89 13.03
CA VAL A 13 9.96 -3.92 13.18
C VAL A 13 8.64 -3.31 13.62
N MET A 14 8.65 -2.42 14.62
CA MET A 14 7.45 -1.71 15.10
C MET A 14 6.83 -0.83 14.01
N LEU A 15 7.65 -0.06 13.29
CA LEU A 15 7.20 0.75 12.17
C LEU A 15 6.56 -0.12 11.07
N SER A 16 7.21 -1.23 10.73
CA SER A 16 6.68 -2.17 9.74
C SER A 16 5.35 -2.75 10.21
N LEU A 17 5.27 -3.19 11.48
CA LEU A 17 4.03 -3.69 12.08
C LEU A 17 2.90 -2.65 11.97
N LEU A 18 3.17 -1.40 12.36
CA LEU A 18 2.20 -0.32 12.31
C LEU A 18 1.73 -0.03 10.88
N VAL A 19 2.65 -0.01 9.91
CA VAL A 19 2.33 0.19 8.49
C VAL A 19 1.47 -0.95 7.95
N PHE A 20 1.84 -2.21 8.22
CA PHE A 20 1.06 -3.38 7.79
C PHE A 20 -0.31 -3.43 8.46
N THR A 21 -0.39 -3.17 9.76
CA THR A 21 -1.67 -3.08 10.48
C THR A 21 -2.55 -2.01 9.85
N GLY A 22 -2.06 -0.78 9.67
CA GLY A 22 -2.83 0.30 9.05
C GLY A 22 -3.28 -0.05 7.63
N MET A 23 -2.41 -0.67 6.84
CA MET A 23 -2.70 -1.12 5.48
C MET A 23 -3.83 -2.17 5.43
N PHE A 24 -3.74 -3.22 6.24
CA PHE A 24 -4.77 -4.26 6.29
C PHE A 24 -6.07 -3.75 6.88
N THR A 25 -6.02 -2.98 7.96
CA THR A 25 -7.21 -2.35 8.56
C THR A 25 -7.93 -1.46 7.56
N ALA A 26 -7.21 -0.53 6.90
CA ALA A 26 -7.82 0.35 5.91
C ALA A 26 -8.42 -0.43 4.75
N TYR A 27 -7.76 -1.50 4.26
CA TYR A 27 -8.29 -2.34 3.20
C TYR A 27 -9.56 -3.09 3.62
N THR A 28 -9.59 -3.65 4.83
CA THR A 28 -10.77 -4.33 5.38
C THR A 28 -11.97 -3.41 5.50
N TYR A 29 -11.76 -2.15 5.92
CA TYR A 29 -12.85 -1.18 6.08
C TYR A 29 -13.12 -0.34 4.83
N LEU A 30 -12.37 -0.53 3.75
CA LEU A 30 -12.45 0.35 2.59
C LEU A 30 -13.84 0.36 1.95
N ALA A 31 -14.46 -0.81 1.77
CA ALA A 31 -15.80 -0.92 1.21
C ALA A 31 -16.83 -0.21 2.11
N ASP A 32 -16.75 -0.41 3.42
CA ASP A 32 -17.62 0.24 4.41
C ASP A 32 -17.40 1.76 4.43
N MET A 33 -16.16 2.23 4.29
CA MET A 33 -15.84 3.66 4.18
C MET A 33 -16.44 4.27 2.92
N LEU A 34 -16.35 3.59 1.77
CA LEU A 34 -16.95 4.07 0.52
C LEU A 34 -18.48 4.14 0.61
N GLU A 35 -19.11 3.15 1.24
CA GLU A 35 -20.56 3.11 1.38
C GLU A 35 -21.07 4.14 2.41
N ARG A 36 -20.50 4.15 3.62
CA ARG A 36 -20.99 4.97 4.73
C ARG A 36 -20.48 6.41 4.74
N LEU A 37 -19.22 6.64 4.33
CA LEU A 37 -18.63 7.99 4.39
C LEU A 37 -18.67 8.70 3.03
N ALA A 38 -18.49 7.99 1.91
CA ALA A 38 -18.61 8.58 0.57
C ALA A 38 -20.03 8.49 -0.01
N GLY A 39 -20.95 7.76 0.64
CA GLY A 39 -22.34 7.64 0.22
C GLY A 39 -22.54 6.85 -1.07
N PHE A 40 -21.59 5.97 -1.43
CA PHE A 40 -21.69 5.14 -2.62
C PHE A 40 -22.71 4.02 -2.46
N ASN A 41 -23.44 3.72 -3.54
CA ASN A 41 -24.25 2.51 -3.64
C ASN A 41 -23.34 1.28 -3.79
N GLY A 42 -23.72 0.13 -3.24
CA GLY A 42 -22.95 -1.11 -3.30
C GLY A 42 -22.47 -1.52 -4.70
N GLN A 43 -23.20 -1.17 -5.77
CA GLN A 43 -22.74 -1.39 -7.15
C GLN A 43 -21.49 -0.56 -7.49
N ILE A 44 -21.45 0.71 -7.08
CA ILE A 44 -20.31 1.62 -7.30
C ILE A 44 -19.12 1.19 -6.45
N VAL A 45 -19.36 0.74 -5.22
CA VAL A 45 -18.33 0.18 -4.34
C VAL A 45 -17.67 -1.04 -5.00
N GLY A 46 -18.46 -1.95 -5.56
CA GLY A 46 -17.97 -3.12 -6.31
C GLY A 46 -17.08 -2.73 -7.50
N TRP A 47 -17.53 -1.79 -8.34
CA TRP A 47 -16.72 -1.29 -9.46
C TRP A 47 -15.45 -0.57 -9.00
N THR A 48 -15.52 0.16 -7.89
CA THR A 48 -14.35 0.85 -7.31
C THR A 48 -13.33 -0.15 -6.77
N MET A 49 -13.77 -1.23 -6.10
CA MET A 49 -12.91 -2.33 -5.66
C MET A 49 -12.26 -3.06 -6.83
N MET A 50 -13.03 -3.30 -7.90
CA MET A 50 -12.50 -3.89 -9.13
C MET A 50 -11.44 -2.98 -9.77
N ALA A 51 -11.72 -1.68 -9.87
CA ALA A 51 -10.77 -0.70 -10.39
C ALA A 51 -9.51 -0.60 -9.49
N PHE A 52 -9.67 -0.61 -8.16
CA PHE A 52 -8.57 -0.62 -7.20
C PHE A 52 -7.65 -1.83 -7.42
N GLY A 53 -8.22 -3.03 -7.60
CA GLY A 53 -7.44 -4.22 -7.94
C GLY A 53 -6.75 -4.13 -9.32
N GLY A 54 -7.45 -3.58 -10.32
CA GLY A 54 -6.89 -3.34 -11.67
C GLY A 54 -5.71 -2.37 -11.65
N VAL A 55 -5.80 -1.31 -10.86
CA VAL A 55 -4.71 -0.35 -10.65
C VAL A 55 -3.53 -1.00 -9.89
N GLY A 56 -3.82 -1.90 -8.94
CA GLY A 56 -2.81 -2.73 -8.28
C GLY A 56 -1.98 -3.60 -9.25
N LEU A 57 -2.61 -4.16 -10.29
CA LEU A 57 -1.88 -4.89 -11.34
C LEU A 57 -0.84 -4.02 -12.05
N ILE A 58 -1.19 -2.77 -12.35
CA ILE A 58 -0.27 -1.79 -12.94
C ILE A 58 0.87 -1.53 -11.94
N GLY A 59 0.55 -1.33 -10.66
CA GLY A 59 1.52 -1.18 -9.60
C GLY A 59 2.51 -2.33 -9.47
N ASN A 60 2.05 -3.58 -9.60
CA ASN A 60 2.92 -4.76 -9.60
C ASN A 60 3.95 -4.74 -10.73
N THR A 61 3.51 -4.39 -11.95
CA THR A 61 4.42 -4.34 -13.11
C THR A 61 5.47 -3.22 -12.99
N LEU A 62 5.06 -2.06 -12.47
CA LEU A 62 5.96 -0.94 -12.16
C LEU A 62 6.93 -1.29 -11.03
N GLY A 63 6.41 -1.91 -9.95
CA GLY A 63 7.18 -2.35 -8.80
C GLY A 63 8.27 -3.34 -9.18
N GLY A 64 7.93 -4.35 -9.99
CA GLY A 64 8.88 -5.33 -10.53
C GLY A 64 9.99 -4.68 -11.37
N ARG A 65 9.63 -3.81 -12.32
CA ARG A 65 10.63 -3.11 -13.15
C ARG A 65 11.56 -2.20 -12.34
N MET A 66 11.03 -1.55 -11.32
CA MET A 66 11.79 -0.56 -10.55
C MET A 66 12.62 -1.19 -9.42
N VAL A 67 12.19 -2.33 -8.87
CA VAL A 67 12.98 -3.10 -7.90
C VAL A 67 14.20 -3.73 -8.54
N ASP A 68 14.13 -4.11 -9.82
CA ASP A 68 15.27 -4.62 -10.58
C ASP A 68 16.36 -3.57 -10.79
N ARG A 69 15.97 -2.29 -10.88
CA ARG A 69 16.92 -1.17 -11.05
C ARG A 69 17.49 -0.69 -9.73
N SER A 70 16.65 -0.46 -8.72
CA SER A 70 17.08 0.08 -7.42
C SER A 70 16.17 -0.41 -6.28
N PRO A 71 16.52 -1.50 -5.58
CA PRO A 71 15.69 -2.07 -4.52
C PRO A 71 15.43 -1.10 -3.36
N LEU A 72 16.42 -0.26 -3.00
CA LEU A 72 16.31 0.73 -1.92
C LEU A 72 15.44 1.93 -2.29
N GLY A 73 15.67 2.50 -3.49
CA GLY A 73 14.87 3.62 -4.00
C GLY A 73 13.41 3.24 -4.23
N ALA A 74 13.14 2.04 -4.77
CA ALA A 74 11.79 1.55 -5.00
C ALA A 74 10.99 1.42 -3.69
N THR A 75 11.59 0.82 -2.65
CA THR A 75 10.93 0.70 -1.34
C THR A 75 10.60 2.07 -0.75
N ALA A 76 11.56 3.00 -0.74
CA ALA A 76 11.34 4.33 -0.18
C ALA A 76 10.21 5.08 -0.92
N LEU A 77 10.22 5.03 -2.26
CA LEU A 77 9.19 5.67 -3.08
C LEU A 77 7.80 5.07 -2.82
N PHE A 78 7.64 3.74 -2.92
CA PHE A 78 6.34 3.12 -2.72
C PHE A 78 5.84 3.22 -1.29
N SER A 79 6.71 3.14 -0.28
CA SER A 79 6.32 3.41 1.12
C SER A 79 5.86 4.86 1.32
N SER A 80 6.53 5.84 0.68
CA SER A 80 6.08 7.23 0.75
C SER A 80 4.73 7.45 0.05
N MET A 81 4.52 6.84 -1.13
CA MET A 81 3.25 6.89 -1.85
C MET A 81 2.12 6.21 -1.06
N MET A 82 2.42 5.11 -0.38
CA MET A 82 1.49 4.39 0.47
C MET A 82 1.04 5.26 1.64
N ALA A 83 2.00 5.87 2.36
CA ALA A 83 1.71 6.76 3.47
C ALA A 83 0.88 7.98 3.02
N ALA A 84 1.24 8.57 1.87
CA ALA A 84 0.48 9.66 1.29
C ALA A 84 -0.94 9.23 0.93
N GLY A 85 -1.11 8.13 0.20
CA GLY A 85 -2.42 7.60 -0.19
C GLY A 85 -3.33 7.40 1.03
N LEU A 86 -2.80 6.79 2.09
CA LEU A 86 -3.55 6.57 3.33
C LEU A 86 -3.92 7.86 4.05
N ALA A 87 -2.98 8.82 4.13
CA ALA A 87 -3.21 10.11 4.78
C ALA A 87 -4.22 10.98 4.01
N PHE A 88 -4.22 10.89 2.67
CA PHE A 88 -5.12 11.67 1.82
C PHE A 88 -6.51 11.05 1.68
N VAL A 89 -6.69 9.73 1.88
CA VAL A 89 -8.00 9.07 1.80
C VAL A 89 -9.05 9.70 2.73
N ALA A 90 -8.68 9.99 3.99
CA ALA A 90 -9.60 10.57 4.98
C ALA A 90 -10.14 11.97 4.57
N PRO A 91 -9.31 12.97 4.23
CA PRO A 91 -9.79 14.30 3.88
C PRO A 91 -10.49 14.38 2.51
N VAL A 92 -10.15 13.51 1.55
CA VAL A 92 -10.73 13.56 0.19
C VAL A 92 -12.00 12.72 0.02
N MET A 93 -12.50 12.11 1.10
CA MET A 93 -13.64 11.19 1.05
C MET A 93 -14.91 11.78 0.42
N GLN A 94 -15.10 13.10 0.55
CA GLN A 94 -16.26 13.83 0.00
C GLN A 94 -16.10 14.22 -1.49
N SER A 95 -14.89 14.06 -2.07
CA SER A 95 -14.61 14.41 -3.46
C SER A 95 -14.30 13.16 -4.26
N HIS A 96 -15.27 12.67 -5.04
CA HIS A 96 -15.16 11.43 -5.80
C HIS A 96 -13.94 11.37 -6.74
N GLY A 97 -13.57 12.51 -7.36
CA GLY A 97 -12.41 12.58 -8.24
C GLY A 97 -11.09 12.45 -7.49
N LEU A 98 -10.94 13.18 -6.37
CA LEU A 98 -9.73 13.10 -5.53
C LEU A 98 -9.62 11.75 -4.82
N LEU A 99 -10.75 11.17 -4.41
CA LEU A 99 -10.83 9.82 -3.86
C LEU A 99 -10.33 8.78 -4.84
N ALA A 100 -10.76 8.82 -6.11
CA ALA A 100 -10.28 7.90 -7.13
C ALA A 100 -8.75 7.98 -7.32
N VAL A 101 -8.18 9.20 -7.30
CA VAL A 101 -6.73 9.40 -7.39
C VAL A 101 -6.02 8.84 -6.16
N ALA A 102 -6.53 9.13 -4.95
CA ALA A 102 -5.94 8.64 -3.70
C ALA A 102 -5.97 7.11 -3.62
N LEU A 103 -7.09 6.48 -3.98
CA LEU A 103 -7.24 5.03 -4.08
C LEU A 103 -6.31 4.43 -5.13
N GLY A 104 -6.14 5.09 -6.27
CA GLY A 104 -5.23 4.65 -7.31
C GLY A 104 -3.77 4.66 -6.87
N ILE A 105 -3.32 5.77 -6.26
CA ILE A 105 -1.98 5.89 -5.67
C ILE A 105 -1.76 4.82 -4.60
N TRP A 106 -2.76 4.64 -3.72
CA TRP A 106 -2.70 3.65 -2.67
C TRP A 106 -2.62 2.21 -3.22
N GLY A 107 -3.45 1.86 -4.20
CA GLY A 107 -3.45 0.53 -4.83
C GLY A 107 -2.13 0.22 -5.54
N ILE A 108 -1.57 1.19 -6.27
CA ILE A 108 -0.25 1.06 -6.91
C ILE A 108 0.83 0.81 -5.87
N ALA A 109 0.86 1.66 -4.84
CA ALA A 109 1.88 1.60 -3.80
C ALA A 109 1.82 0.29 -3.02
N GLN A 110 0.62 -0.14 -2.63
CA GLN A 110 0.38 -1.38 -1.90
C GLN A 110 0.88 -2.60 -2.68
N ALA A 111 0.47 -2.73 -3.95
CA ALA A 111 0.84 -3.84 -4.79
C ALA A 111 2.36 -3.89 -5.05
N ALA A 112 2.94 -2.74 -5.40
CA ALA A 112 4.38 -2.64 -5.63
C ALA A 112 5.20 -2.99 -4.38
N LEU A 113 4.76 -2.60 -3.18
CA LEU A 113 5.41 -2.95 -1.91
C LEU A 113 5.46 -4.46 -1.68
N PHE A 114 4.39 -5.20 -2.00
CA PHE A 114 4.40 -6.66 -1.88
C PHE A 114 5.48 -7.29 -2.77
N ILE A 115 5.55 -6.88 -4.04
CA ILE A 115 6.57 -7.38 -4.98
C ILE A 115 7.98 -7.02 -4.52
N VAL A 116 8.19 -5.77 -4.09
CA VAL A 116 9.51 -5.30 -3.63
C VAL A 116 9.98 -6.10 -2.42
N CYS A 117 9.09 -6.36 -1.44
CA CYS A 117 9.40 -7.19 -0.29
C CYS A 117 9.71 -8.63 -0.70
N HIS A 118 8.94 -9.20 -1.62
CA HIS A 118 9.14 -10.57 -2.09
C HIS A 118 10.46 -10.75 -2.83
N VAL A 119 10.79 -9.84 -3.77
CA VAL A 119 12.06 -9.86 -4.52
C VAL A 119 13.26 -9.65 -3.60
N ARG A 120 13.16 -8.75 -2.61
CA ARG A 120 14.23 -8.56 -1.61
C ARG A 120 14.48 -9.81 -0.78
N LEU A 121 13.41 -10.50 -0.36
CA LEU A 121 13.52 -11.75 0.39
C LEU A 121 14.21 -12.82 -0.46
N MET A 122 13.80 -12.98 -1.72
CA MET A 122 14.43 -13.94 -2.64
C MET A 122 15.93 -13.66 -2.86
N LYS A 123 16.32 -12.38 -3.02
CA LYS A 123 17.72 -11.98 -3.18
C LYS A 123 18.55 -12.10 -1.89
N ALA A 124 17.89 -12.15 -0.72
CA ALA A 124 18.55 -12.28 0.58
C ALA A 124 18.65 -13.73 1.08
N ALA A 125 17.95 -14.67 0.43
CA ALA A 125 18.09 -16.08 0.73
C ALA A 125 19.44 -16.59 0.17
N PRO A 126 20.32 -17.16 1.01
CA PRO A 126 21.51 -17.84 0.53
C PRO A 126 21.09 -19.15 -0.15
N GLU A 127 21.71 -19.43 -1.30
CA GLU A 127 21.61 -20.72 -2.02
C GLU A 127 21.97 -21.90 -1.10
#